data_AF-A0A2V8KAG4-F1
#
_entry.id   AF-A0A2V8KAG4-F1
#
_cell.length_a   1.000
_cell.length_b   1.000
_cell.length_c   1.000
_cell.angle_alpha   90.00
_cell.angle_beta   90.00
_cell.angle_gamma   90.00
#
_symmetry.space_group_name_H-M   'P 1'
#
loop_
_entity.id
_entity.type
_entity.pdbx_description
1 polymer ?
#
loop_
_entity_poly.entity_id
_entity_poly.type
_entity_poly.pdbx_seq_one_letter_code
_entity_poly.pdbx_strand_id
1 'polypeptide(L)'
;MTRSQRVWAATAIAAGCVVIFVVVTTYAALSQLAMDSKRWQDNTWLGYSLKLTADKRSNNLSFTFPGLQSPKDGIDFLDTIHSFTPALANASSLTVTYTMQTTGTPIFQYDPDPSNTCTNPAHVRFWMSDYGWWINDANMQYKRWWSNPTSLELNGPGQFSMTVSLDPAQWSSVYGAFGNQDSTTLSYFNDTLQNTYNIGLSFGGGCYFGHGVYVTGGTATFILQEYRINL
;
A
#
# COMPACT_ATOMS: atom_id res chain seq x y z
N MET A 1 33.99 57.22 69.55
CA MET A 1 35.12 57.60 68.68
C MET A 1 35.47 56.42 67.79
N THR A 2 35.11 56.57 66.51
CA THR A 2 35.56 55.89 65.28
C THR A 2 36.22 54.50 65.37
N ARG A 3 35.55 53.50 64.79
CA ARG A 3 36.22 52.37 64.14
C ARG A 3 35.54 52.04 62.82
N SER A 4 36.30 52.19 61.74
CA SER A 4 35.93 51.96 60.35
C SER A 4 35.63 50.49 60.08
N GLN A 5 34.53 50.20 59.37
CA GLN A 5 34.28 48.91 58.77
C GLN A 5 34.37 49.02 57.25
N ARG A 6 35.18 48.14 56.68
CA ARG A 6 35.51 48.03 55.26
C ARG A 6 34.31 47.48 54.49
N VAL A 7 34.00 48.12 53.37
CA VAL A 7 33.07 47.63 52.36
C VAL A 7 33.77 46.50 51.59
N TRP A 8 33.19 45.30 51.62
CA TRP A 8 33.53 44.20 50.72
C TRP A 8 32.43 44.09 49.67
N ALA A 9 32.79 44.33 48.40
CA ALA A 9 31.93 44.09 47.26
C ALA A 9 31.82 42.57 47.03
N ALA A 10 30.60 42.03 47.10
CA ALA A 10 30.32 40.65 46.69
C ALA A 10 29.87 40.65 45.22
N THR A 11 30.71 40.11 44.36
CA THR A 11 30.48 39.87 42.95
C THR A 11 29.38 38.83 42.77
N ALA A 12 28.27 39.19 42.12
CA ALA A 12 27.23 38.23 41.75
C ALA A 12 27.66 37.42 40.51
N ILE A 13 27.78 36.10 40.66
CA ILE A 13 27.97 35.17 39.54
C ILE A 13 26.58 34.85 38.99
N ALA A 14 26.26 35.37 37.80
CA ALA A 14 25.06 35.00 37.08
C ALA A 14 25.24 33.59 36.49
N ALA A 15 24.55 32.60 37.06
CA ALA A 15 24.45 31.26 36.50
C ALA A 15 23.57 31.33 35.24
N GLY A 16 24.21 31.33 34.06
CA GLY A 16 23.52 31.20 32.79
C GLY A 16 22.91 29.81 32.66
N CYS A 17 21.58 29.72 32.73
CA CYS A 17 20.86 28.51 32.32
C CYS A 17 21.05 28.30 30.83
N VAL A 18 21.88 27.32 30.46
CA VAL A 18 21.92 26.79 29.10
C VAL A 18 20.63 25.99 28.92
N VAL A 19 19.65 26.60 28.25
CA VAL A 19 18.48 25.87 27.75
C VAL A 19 18.97 25.03 26.59
N ILE A 20 19.22 23.74 26.85
CA ILE A 20 19.42 22.75 25.78
C ILE A 20 18.05 22.56 25.13
N PHE A 21 17.85 23.17 23.97
CA PHE A 21 16.80 22.74 23.07
C PHE A 21 17.17 21.35 22.56
N VAL A 22 16.67 20.32 23.24
CA VAL A 22 16.55 19.01 22.60
C VAL A 22 15.52 19.21 21.50
N VAL A 23 15.99 19.38 20.27
CA VAL A 23 15.15 19.18 19.09
C VAL A 23 14.80 17.70 19.11
N VAL A 24 13.69 17.37 19.78
CA VAL A 24 13.01 16.11 19.54
C VAL A 24 12.47 16.26 18.13
N THR A 25 13.22 15.80 17.15
CA THR A 25 12.68 15.54 15.83
C THR A 25 11.60 14.49 16.05
N THR A 26 10.34 14.93 16.18
CA THR A 26 9.23 14.02 16.07
C THR A 26 9.34 13.45 14.66
N TYR A 27 9.77 12.19 14.57
CA TYR A 27 9.54 11.42 13.38
C TYR A 27 8.02 11.32 13.27
N ALA A 28 7.40 12.26 12.58
CA ALA A 28 6.18 11.94 11.86
C ALA A 28 6.63 10.85 10.86
N ALA A 29 6.61 9.60 11.31
CA ALA A 29 6.75 8.45 10.43
C ALA A 29 5.72 8.70 9.33
N LEU A 30 6.20 8.87 8.09
CA LEU A 30 5.32 9.14 6.96
C LEU A 30 4.38 7.94 6.82
N SER A 31 3.17 8.06 7.37
CA SER A 31 2.09 7.10 7.17
C SER A 31 1.73 7.07 5.69
N GLN A 32 1.81 8.20 5.00
CA GLN A 32 1.57 8.32 3.57
C GLN A 32 2.81 7.99 2.73
N LEU A 33 2.67 7.05 1.79
CA LEU A 33 3.69 6.75 0.79
C LEU A 33 3.77 7.86 -0.27
N ALA A 34 4.99 8.15 -0.73
CA ALA A 34 5.21 9.10 -1.81
C ALA A 34 4.77 8.53 -3.17
N MET A 35 4.03 9.32 -3.94
CA MET A 35 3.55 8.95 -5.28
C MET A 35 4.58 9.25 -6.37
N ASP A 36 5.80 8.71 -6.17
CA ASP A 36 6.91 8.80 -7.11
C ASP A 36 6.98 7.50 -7.92
N SER A 37 6.97 7.58 -9.26
CA SER A 37 7.07 6.39 -10.12
C SER A 37 8.35 5.59 -9.93
N LYS A 38 9.38 6.14 -9.25
CA LYS A 38 10.58 5.40 -8.85
C LYS A 38 10.41 4.55 -7.58
N ARG A 39 9.26 4.63 -6.92
CA ARG A 39 8.92 3.85 -5.72
C ARG A 39 7.86 2.81 -5.99
N TRP A 40 7.24 2.87 -7.15
CA TRP A 40 6.16 1.99 -7.58
C TRP A 40 6.57 1.27 -8.84
N GLN A 41 6.13 0.03 -8.96
CA GLN A 41 6.32 -0.81 -10.12
C GLN A 41 5.02 -1.54 -10.42
N ASP A 42 5.05 -2.24 -11.54
CA ASP A 42 4.11 -3.28 -11.83
C ASP A 42 4.79 -4.64 -11.77
N ASN A 43 4.13 -5.55 -11.08
CA ASN A 43 4.54 -6.94 -11.01
C ASN A 43 3.57 -7.78 -11.85
N THR A 44 3.54 -7.52 -13.15
CA THR A 44 2.61 -8.23 -14.05
C THR A 44 3.14 -9.61 -14.42
N TRP A 45 2.27 -10.60 -14.32
CA TRP A 45 2.61 -11.99 -14.66
C TRP A 45 2.55 -12.23 -16.18
N LEU A 46 1.88 -11.34 -16.89
CA LEU A 46 1.44 -11.55 -18.27
C LEU A 46 2.13 -10.62 -19.29
N GLY A 47 3.19 -9.92 -18.88
CA GLY A 47 4.12 -9.25 -19.80
C GLY A 47 3.70 -7.84 -20.24
N TYR A 48 2.59 -7.30 -19.72
CA TYR A 48 2.24 -5.90 -19.92
C TYR A 48 2.98 -5.01 -18.92
N SER A 49 3.73 -4.00 -19.38
CA SER A 49 4.36 -3.03 -18.47
C SER A 49 3.50 -1.78 -18.27
N LEU A 50 3.10 -1.49 -17.02
CA LEU A 50 2.43 -0.25 -16.64
C LEU A 50 3.32 0.96 -16.92
N LYS A 51 2.83 1.85 -17.79
CA LYS A 51 3.41 3.18 -17.93
C LYS A 51 2.89 4.10 -16.84
N LEU A 52 3.58 4.10 -15.71
CA LEU A 52 3.28 4.97 -14.58
C LEU A 52 3.66 6.43 -14.87
N THR A 53 2.72 7.34 -14.64
CA THR A 53 2.91 8.78 -14.74
C THR A 53 2.82 9.39 -13.33
N ALA A 54 3.90 10.03 -12.88
CA ALA A 54 3.92 10.74 -11.59
C ALA A 54 3.74 12.24 -11.81
N ASP A 55 2.70 12.81 -11.22
CA ASP A 55 2.54 14.27 -11.11
C ASP A 55 3.06 14.73 -9.75
N LYS A 56 4.28 15.24 -9.75
CA LYS A 56 4.95 15.74 -8.55
C LYS A 56 4.25 16.94 -7.90
N ARG A 57 3.46 17.72 -8.66
CA ARG A 57 2.77 18.90 -8.11
C ARG A 57 1.56 18.50 -7.29
N SER A 58 0.84 17.49 -7.74
CA SER A 58 -0.35 16.97 -7.07
C SER A 58 -0.07 15.75 -6.17
N ASN A 59 1.18 15.26 -6.16
CA ASN A 59 1.60 14.02 -5.50
C ASN A 59 0.69 12.85 -5.89
N ASN A 60 0.43 12.71 -7.19
CA ASN A 60 -0.40 11.65 -7.75
C ASN A 60 0.43 10.71 -8.62
N LEU A 61 0.09 9.43 -8.59
CA LEU A 61 0.60 8.41 -9.49
C LEU A 61 -0.56 7.91 -10.34
N SER A 62 -0.41 7.86 -11.65
CA SER A 62 -1.48 7.42 -12.53
C SER A 62 -1.05 6.45 -13.61
N PHE A 63 -2.01 5.66 -14.07
CA PHE A 63 -1.90 4.84 -15.27
C PHE A 63 -3.25 4.74 -15.95
N THR A 64 -3.24 4.44 -17.25
CA THR A 64 -4.46 4.13 -18.01
C THR A 64 -4.54 2.62 -18.18
N PHE A 65 -5.69 2.04 -17.87
CA PHE A 65 -5.93 0.61 -18.11
C PHE A 65 -5.75 0.31 -19.60
N PRO A 66 -5.13 -0.82 -19.95
CA PRO A 66 -4.97 -1.24 -21.33
C PRO A 66 -6.34 -1.53 -21.96
N GLY A 67 -6.41 -1.30 -23.26
CA GLY A 67 -7.52 -1.81 -24.08
C GLY A 67 -7.40 -3.31 -24.32
N LEU A 68 -8.41 -3.92 -24.94
CA LEU A 68 -8.32 -5.31 -25.39
C LEU A 68 -7.25 -5.45 -26.49
N GLN A 69 -6.09 -5.98 -26.13
CA GLN A 69 -5.02 -6.40 -27.07
C GLN A 69 -4.89 -7.94 -27.05
N SER A 70 -5.00 -8.53 -25.87
CA SER A 70 -5.21 -9.96 -25.58
C SER A 70 -5.92 -10.06 -24.22
N PRO A 71 -6.79 -11.06 -23.96
CA PRO A 71 -7.41 -11.26 -22.64
C PRO A 71 -6.43 -11.50 -21.48
N LYS A 72 -5.13 -11.60 -21.79
CA LYS A 72 -4.04 -11.71 -20.81
C LYS A 72 -3.31 -10.38 -20.54
N ASP A 73 -3.68 -9.29 -21.21
CA ASP A 73 -2.94 -8.02 -21.12
C ASP A 73 -3.57 -7.06 -20.11
N GLY A 74 -3.93 -7.56 -18.92
CA GLY A 74 -4.50 -6.77 -17.84
C GLY A 74 -3.44 -6.15 -16.93
N ILE A 75 -3.86 -5.16 -16.14
CA ILE A 75 -3.06 -4.69 -15.00
C ILE A 75 -3.33 -5.60 -13.82
N ASP A 76 -2.30 -6.30 -13.31
CA ASP A 76 -2.42 -7.23 -12.18
C ASP A 76 -2.15 -6.55 -10.84
N PHE A 77 -1.05 -5.79 -10.76
CA PHE A 77 -0.54 -5.20 -9.52
C PHE A 77 0.03 -3.80 -9.76
N LEU A 78 -0.18 -2.92 -8.77
CA LEU A 78 0.53 -1.67 -8.58
C LEU A 78 1.12 -1.71 -7.18
N ASP A 79 2.43 -1.93 -7.06
CA ASP A 79 3.08 -2.16 -5.77
C ASP A 79 4.38 -1.38 -5.61
N THR A 80 4.82 -1.27 -4.37
CA THR A 80 6.10 -0.67 -4.05
C THR A 80 7.23 -1.52 -4.61
N ILE A 81 8.28 -0.86 -5.13
CA ILE A 81 9.50 -1.57 -5.53
C ILE A 81 10.05 -2.37 -4.35
N HIS A 82 10.45 -3.62 -4.67
CA HIS A 82 11.08 -4.62 -3.83
C HIS A 82 11.87 -4.09 -2.61
N SER A 83 11.75 -4.78 -1.48
CA SER A 83 12.38 -4.44 -0.19
C SER A 83 11.70 -3.25 0.50
N PHE A 84 10.38 -3.30 0.59
CA PHE A 84 9.60 -2.31 1.32
C PHE A 84 10.11 -2.15 2.76
N THR A 85 10.35 -0.91 3.16
CA THR A 85 10.71 -0.53 4.53
C THR A 85 9.98 0.76 4.90
N PRO A 86 9.43 0.89 6.12
CA PRO A 86 9.54 -0.02 7.26
C PRO A 86 8.56 -1.21 7.21
N ALA A 87 8.78 -2.22 8.05
CA ALA A 87 7.86 -3.34 8.24
C ALA A 87 6.46 -2.88 8.72
N LEU A 88 5.43 -3.66 8.40
CA LEU A 88 4.03 -3.41 8.80
C LEU A 88 3.70 -3.89 10.22
N ALA A 89 4.65 -4.46 10.95
CA ALA A 89 4.43 -5.07 12.27
C ALA A 89 3.76 -4.14 13.30
N ASN A 90 3.94 -2.82 13.18
CA ASN A 90 3.32 -1.82 14.07
C ASN A 90 2.18 -1.05 13.39
N ALA A 91 1.73 -1.47 12.22
CA ALA A 91 0.64 -0.83 11.51
C ALA A 91 -0.71 -1.45 11.91
N SER A 92 -1.72 -0.61 12.07
CA SER A 92 -3.10 -1.00 12.40
C SER A 92 -3.95 -1.26 11.15
N SER A 93 -3.74 -0.49 10.08
CA SER A 93 -4.54 -0.59 8.85
C SER A 93 -3.85 0.06 7.66
N LEU A 94 -4.35 -0.22 6.47
CA LEU A 94 -3.99 0.43 5.22
C LEU A 94 -5.16 1.24 4.69
N THR A 95 -4.91 2.46 4.22
CA THR A 95 -5.91 3.32 3.56
C THR A 95 -5.42 3.68 2.17
N VAL A 96 -6.32 3.67 1.19
CA VAL A 96 -6.03 4.12 -0.17
C VAL A 96 -7.14 5.08 -0.61
N THR A 97 -6.74 6.10 -1.36
CA THR A 97 -7.68 6.98 -2.05
C THR A 97 -7.23 7.12 -3.50
N TYR A 98 -8.15 6.90 -4.43
CA TYR A 98 -7.90 7.08 -5.86
C TYR A 98 -9.06 7.79 -6.54
N THR A 99 -8.75 8.41 -7.67
CA THR A 99 -9.75 8.90 -8.62
C THR A 99 -9.69 8.08 -9.89
N MET A 100 -10.86 7.69 -10.41
CA MET A 100 -11.02 7.12 -11.74
C MET A 100 -11.51 8.21 -12.69
N GLN A 101 -10.82 8.39 -13.80
CA GLN A 101 -11.26 9.23 -14.92
C GLN A 101 -11.57 8.35 -16.12
N THR A 102 -12.68 8.61 -16.81
CA THR A 102 -13.09 7.76 -17.92
C THR A 102 -13.47 8.56 -19.15
N THR A 103 -13.34 7.93 -20.33
CA THR A 103 -13.98 8.41 -21.56
C THR A 103 -14.88 7.30 -22.12
N GLY A 104 -15.95 7.67 -22.82
CA GLY A 104 -16.93 6.70 -23.32
C GLY A 104 -17.70 6.01 -22.19
N THR A 105 -17.97 4.71 -22.35
CA THR A 105 -18.64 3.86 -21.37
C THR A 105 -17.75 2.65 -21.10
N PRO A 106 -16.70 2.80 -20.28
CA PRO A 106 -15.74 1.72 -20.08
C PRO A 106 -16.40 0.53 -19.39
N ILE A 107 -16.12 -0.66 -19.91
CA ILE A 107 -16.45 -1.94 -19.29
C ILE A 107 -15.13 -2.54 -18.81
N PHE A 108 -15.01 -2.70 -17.49
CA PHE A 108 -13.86 -3.34 -16.86
C PHE A 108 -14.02 -4.85 -16.98
N GLN A 109 -13.10 -5.45 -17.73
CA GLN A 109 -13.02 -6.88 -17.96
C GLN A 109 -11.94 -7.47 -17.08
N TYR A 110 -12.11 -8.72 -16.69
CA TYR A 110 -11.17 -9.49 -15.88
C TYR A 110 -11.10 -10.92 -16.43
N ASP A 111 -10.18 -11.71 -15.88
CA ASP A 111 -9.89 -13.07 -16.35
C ASP A 111 -11.18 -13.92 -16.52
N PRO A 112 -11.53 -14.31 -17.76
CA PRO A 112 -12.72 -15.08 -18.06
C PRO A 112 -12.51 -16.59 -17.92
N ASP A 113 -11.41 -17.05 -17.30
CA ASP A 113 -11.16 -18.47 -17.06
C ASP A 113 -12.41 -19.14 -16.44
N PRO A 114 -12.89 -20.27 -17.00
CA PRO A 114 -14.09 -20.95 -16.52
C PRO A 114 -14.05 -21.36 -15.04
N SER A 115 -12.86 -21.48 -14.44
CA SER A 115 -12.68 -21.78 -13.02
C SER A 115 -12.82 -20.54 -12.12
N ASN A 116 -12.83 -19.33 -12.69
CA ASN A 116 -13.16 -18.10 -11.99
C ASN A 116 -14.67 -17.98 -11.73
N THR A 117 -15.15 -18.77 -10.77
CA THR A 117 -16.59 -19.00 -10.55
C THR A 117 -17.25 -18.02 -9.55
N CYS A 118 -16.47 -17.24 -8.80
CA CYS A 118 -17.03 -16.28 -7.85
C CYS A 118 -17.75 -15.13 -8.57
N THR A 119 -18.91 -14.73 -8.06
CA THR A 119 -19.60 -13.52 -8.52
C THR A 119 -19.05 -12.30 -7.78
N ASN A 120 -17.98 -11.72 -8.31
CA ASN A 120 -17.42 -10.47 -7.83
C ASN A 120 -16.92 -9.69 -9.07
N PRO A 121 -17.43 -8.49 -9.38
CA PRO A 121 -16.99 -7.75 -10.56
C PRO A 121 -15.50 -7.40 -10.53
N ALA A 122 -15.02 -6.75 -11.59
CA ALA A 122 -13.67 -6.18 -11.62
C ALA A 122 -13.48 -5.25 -10.40
N HIS A 123 -12.39 -5.44 -9.67
CA HIS A 123 -12.14 -4.73 -8.43
C HIS A 123 -10.66 -4.46 -8.22
N VAL A 124 -10.40 -3.52 -7.33
CA VAL A 124 -9.08 -3.25 -6.76
C VAL A 124 -9.11 -3.57 -5.26
N ARG A 125 -8.05 -4.19 -4.75
CA ARG A 125 -7.91 -4.53 -3.33
C ARG A 125 -6.47 -4.37 -2.87
N PHE A 126 -6.23 -4.38 -1.56
CA PHE A 126 -4.85 -4.38 -1.07
C PHE A 126 -4.22 -5.75 -1.25
N TRP A 127 -2.92 -5.77 -1.46
CA TRP A 127 -2.12 -6.98 -1.37
C TRP A 127 -0.76 -6.70 -0.74
N MET A 128 -0.14 -7.75 -0.19
CA MET A 128 1.21 -7.72 0.34
C MET A 128 1.89 -9.08 0.20
N SER A 129 3.22 -9.08 0.25
CA SER A 129 4.00 -10.30 0.20
C SER A 129 5.25 -10.26 1.09
N ASP A 130 5.74 -11.43 1.46
CA ASP A 130 7.05 -11.65 2.09
C ASP A 130 8.14 -11.95 1.04
N TYR A 131 9.42 -11.84 1.42
CA TYR A 131 10.55 -12.22 0.60
C TYR A 131 10.46 -13.69 0.15
N GLY A 132 10.82 -13.94 -1.11
CA GLY A 132 10.75 -15.27 -1.69
C GLY A 132 9.33 -15.72 -2.05
N TRP A 133 8.37 -14.80 -2.19
CA TRP A 133 7.02 -15.08 -2.69
C TRP A 133 7.00 -15.74 -4.08
N TRP A 134 8.08 -15.57 -4.86
CA TRP A 134 8.29 -16.18 -6.18
C TRP A 134 8.83 -17.63 -6.11
N ILE A 135 9.22 -18.10 -4.93
CA ILE A 135 9.75 -19.45 -4.75
C ILE A 135 8.57 -20.41 -4.78
N ASN A 136 8.57 -21.32 -5.76
CA ASN A 136 7.54 -22.35 -5.89
C ASN A 136 7.82 -23.51 -4.92
N ASP A 137 7.46 -23.32 -3.65
CA ASP A 137 7.52 -24.33 -2.60
C ASP A 137 6.12 -24.63 -2.02
N ALA A 138 6.03 -25.60 -1.11
CA ALA A 138 4.78 -26.04 -0.50
C ALA A 138 4.03 -24.92 0.26
N ASN A 139 4.74 -23.87 0.68
CA ASN A 139 4.23 -22.77 1.49
C ASN A 139 4.09 -21.46 0.70
N MET A 140 4.35 -21.46 -0.62
CA MET A 140 4.29 -20.24 -1.45
C MET A 140 2.94 -19.51 -1.36
N GLN A 141 1.87 -20.24 -1.03
CA GLN A 141 0.53 -19.70 -0.86
C GLN A 141 0.45 -18.71 0.31
N TYR A 142 1.23 -18.91 1.37
CA TYR A 142 1.19 -18.11 2.59
C TYR A 142 2.18 -16.95 2.58
N LYS A 143 2.88 -16.74 1.46
CA LYS A 143 3.80 -15.60 1.26
C LYS A 143 3.15 -14.42 0.57
N ARG A 144 1.87 -14.52 0.19
CA ARG A 144 1.10 -13.47 -0.48
C ARG A 144 -0.29 -13.41 0.14
N TRP A 145 -0.73 -12.19 0.44
CA TRP A 145 -1.97 -11.94 1.14
C TRP A 145 -2.75 -10.84 0.44
N TRP A 146 -4.06 -11.04 0.28
CA TRP A 146 -4.99 -10.05 -0.25
C TRP A 146 -6.03 -9.68 0.77
N SER A 147 -6.44 -8.42 0.80
CA SER A 147 -7.58 -8.01 1.63
C SER A 147 -8.84 -8.73 1.17
N ASN A 148 -9.55 -9.36 2.10
CA ASN A 148 -10.73 -10.18 1.83
C ASN A 148 -11.65 -10.14 3.06
N PRO A 149 -12.94 -9.75 2.93
CA PRO A 149 -13.69 -9.47 1.70
C PRO A 149 -13.51 -8.06 1.13
N THR A 150 -12.83 -7.15 1.84
CA THR A 150 -12.80 -5.73 1.47
C THR A 150 -12.05 -5.46 0.16
N SER A 151 -12.75 -4.82 -0.77
CA SER A 151 -12.27 -4.36 -2.07
C SER A 151 -13.14 -3.20 -2.58
N LEU A 152 -12.69 -2.52 -3.64
CA LEU A 152 -13.47 -1.49 -4.34
C LEU A 152 -13.77 -1.95 -5.77
N GLU A 153 -15.04 -1.90 -6.15
CA GLU A 153 -15.47 -2.20 -7.51
C GLU A 153 -14.96 -1.15 -8.50
N LEU A 154 -14.49 -1.60 -9.67
CA LEU A 154 -14.12 -0.75 -10.79
C LEU A 154 -15.32 -0.58 -11.72
N ASN A 155 -16.12 0.48 -11.51
CA ASN A 155 -17.43 0.63 -12.17
C ASN A 155 -17.68 1.99 -12.84
N GLY A 156 -16.67 2.87 -12.90
CA GLY A 156 -16.78 4.15 -13.60
C GLY A 156 -15.95 5.27 -12.98
N PRO A 157 -16.19 6.52 -13.42
CA PRO A 157 -15.47 7.67 -12.91
C PRO A 157 -15.92 8.03 -11.49
N GLY A 158 -15.01 8.62 -10.71
CA GLY A 158 -15.30 9.04 -9.35
C GLY A 158 -14.08 9.01 -8.45
N GLN A 159 -14.24 9.46 -7.22
CA GLN A 159 -13.25 9.28 -6.17
C GLN A 159 -13.68 8.14 -5.25
N PHE A 160 -12.74 7.27 -4.91
CA PHE A 160 -12.98 6.07 -4.14
C PHE A 160 -11.93 5.96 -3.03
N SER A 161 -12.32 5.41 -1.89
CA SER A 161 -11.42 5.17 -0.77
C SER A 161 -11.81 3.89 -0.04
N MET A 162 -10.82 3.16 0.44
CA MET A 162 -11.02 2.01 1.33
C MET A 162 -9.94 2.01 2.42
N THR A 163 -10.33 1.53 3.59
CA THR A 163 -9.43 1.24 4.70
C THR A 163 -9.61 -0.21 5.11
N VAL A 164 -8.50 -0.94 5.26
CA VAL A 164 -8.50 -2.35 5.66
C VAL A 164 -7.60 -2.53 6.88
N SER A 165 -8.15 -3.14 7.93
CA SER A 165 -7.38 -3.53 9.12
C SER A 165 -6.30 -4.55 8.76
N LEU A 166 -5.13 -4.48 9.41
CA LEU A 166 -4.09 -5.52 9.33
C LEU A 166 -4.38 -6.70 10.29
N ASP A 167 -5.65 -6.92 10.63
CA ASP A 167 -6.14 -8.10 11.33
C ASP A 167 -6.09 -9.33 10.40
N PRO A 168 -5.46 -10.45 10.78
CA PRO A 168 -5.39 -11.67 9.96
C PRO A 168 -6.75 -12.22 9.49
N ALA A 169 -7.85 -11.88 10.16
CA ALA A 169 -9.21 -12.23 9.74
C ALA A 169 -9.70 -11.44 8.50
N GLN A 170 -8.97 -10.44 8.05
CA GLN A 170 -9.30 -9.58 6.89
C GLN A 170 -8.42 -9.86 5.67
N TRP A 171 -7.61 -10.92 5.72
CA TRP A 171 -6.63 -11.24 4.69
C TRP A 171 -6.62 -12.72 4.39
N SER A 172 -6.59 -13.06 3.10
CA SER A 172 -6.52 -14.45 2.63
C SER A 172 -5.30 -14.70 1.76
N SER A 173 -4.79 -15.94 1.84
CA SER A 173 -3.67 -16.45 1.08
C SER A 173 -4.02 -16.67 -0.40
N VAL A 174 -3.04 -17.11 -1.21
CA VAL A 174 -3.24 -17.43 -2.65
C VAL A 174 -4.39 -18.43 -2.87
N TYR A 175 -4.59 -19.38 -1.95
CA TYR A 175 -5.66 -20.39 -2.04
C TYR A 175 -6.86 -20.08 -1.14
N GLY A 176 -6.97 -18.86 -0.63
CA GLY A 176 -8.14 -18.39 0.11
C GLY A 176 -8.14 -18.71 1.61
N ALA A 177 -7.09 -19.33 2.14
CA ALA A 177 -6.96 -19.56 3.59
C ALA A 177 -6.76 -18.22 4.30
N PHE A 178 -7.60 -17.92 5.30
CA PHE A 178 -7.49 -16.68 6.06
C PHE A 178 -6.26 -16.72 6.98
N GLY A 179 -5.67 -15.55 7.24
CA GLY A 179 -4.51 -15.43 8.13
C GLY A 179 -4.77 -16.02 9.52
N ASN A 180 -6.01 -15.99 10.00
CA ASN A 180 -6.39 -16.53 11.31
C ASN A 180 -6.99 -17.94 11.27
N GLN A 181 -6.89 -18.66 10.14
CA GLN A 181 -7.50 -19.97 9.99
C GLN A 181 -6.90 -21.01 10.95
N ASP A 182 -5.58 -21.03 11.10
CA ASP A 182 -4.85 -21.90 12.01
C ASP A 182 -3.51 -21.29 12.43
N SER A 183 -2.74 -22.01 13.25
CA SER A 183 -1.44 -21.53 13.74
C SER A 183 -0.41 -21.33 12.62
N THR A 184 -0.50 -22.09 11.53
CA THR A 184 0.42 -22.00 10.41
C THR A 184 0.12 -20.74 9.60
N THR A 185 -1.14 -20.51 9.21
CA THR A 185 -1.53 -19.29 8.50
C THR A 185 -1.22 -18.04 9.31
N LEU A 186 -1.44 -18.10 10.64
CA LEU A 186 -1.20 -16.98 11.53
C LEU A 186 0.28 -16.65 11.64
N SER A 187 1.14 -17.67 11.72
CA SER A 187 2.60 -17.48 11.71
C SER A 187 3.04 -16.78 10.43
N TYR A 188 2.64 -17.29 9.27
CA TYR A 188 3.04 -16.70 7.98
C TYR A 188 2.51 -15.28 7.74
N PHE A 189 1.29 -15.01 8.20
CA PHE A 189 0.73 -13.66 8.13
C PHE A 189 1.55 -12.68 8.97
N ASN A 190 1.86 -13.05 10.22
CA ASN A 190 2.69 -12.24 11.11
C ASN A 190 4.11 -12.07 10.56
N ASP A 191 4.70 -13.13 10.01
CA ASP A 191 6.02 -13.07 9.37
C ASP A 191 6.02 -12.10 8.19
N THR A 192 4.92 -12.07 7.40
CA THR A 192 4.75 -11.11 6.31
C THR A 192 4.65 -9.68 6.81
N LEU A 193 3.98 -9.42 7.94
CA LEU A 193 3.94 -8.09 8.54
C LEU A 193 5.31 -7.63 9.06
N GLN A 194 6.11 -8.57 9.59
CA GLN A 194 7.45 -8.29 10.08
C GLN A 194 8.48 -8.11 8.96
N ASN A 195 8.30 -8.82 7.83
CA ASN A 195 9.26 -8.89 6.73
C ASN A 195 8.64 -8.49 5.39
N THR A 196 7.74 -7.50 5.40
CA THR A 196 7.01 -7.07 4.21
C THR A 196 7.97 -6.73 3.08
N TYR A 197 7.84 -7.43 1.97
CA TYR A 197 8.69 -7.25 0.79
C TYR A 197 8.04 -6.35 -0.26
N ASN A 198 6.76 -6.62 -0.57
CA ASN A 198 5.93 -5.79 -1.43
C ASN A 198 4.62 -5.47 -0.72
N ILE A 199 4.10 -4.27 -1.00
CA ILE A 199 2.79 -3.82 -0.58
C ILE A 199 2.19 -2.96 -1.69
N GLY A 200 0.89 -3.07 -1.91
CA GLY A 200 0.22 -2.21 -2.88
C GLY A 200 -1.21 -2.62 -3.17
N LEU A 201 -1.60 -2.45 -4.42
CA LEU A 201 -2.91 -2.76 -4.95
C LEU A 201 -2.84 -3.91 -5.94
N SER A 202 -3.85 -4.76 -5.88
CA SER A 202 -4.05 -5.87 -6.81
C SER A 202 -5.39 -5.69 -7.52
N PHE A 203 -5.41 -6.00 -8.80
CA PHE A 203 -6.53 -5.79 -9.71
C PHE A 203 -6.94 -7.14 -10.29
N GLY A 204 -8.23 -7.43 -10.24
CA GLY A 204 -8.77 -8.68 -10.75
C GLY A 204 -10.29 -8.71 -10.68
N GLY A 205 -10.85 -9.92 -10.71
CA GLY A 205 -12.30 -10.15 -10.67
C GLY A 205 -12.63 -11.59 -10.31
N GLY A 206 -13.85 -11.81 -9.84
CA GLY A 206 -14.29 -13.08 -9.28
C GLY A 206 -13.40 -13.50 -8.10
N CYS A 207 -12.91 -14.74 -8.13
CA CYS A 207 -11.98 -15.29 -7.13
C CYS A 207 -10.52 -14.92 -7.45
N TYR A 208 -10.26 -14.36 -8.64
CA TYR A 208 -8.92 -14.14 -9.19
C TYR A 208 -8.47 -12.71 -8.95
N PHE A 209 -8.07 -12.45 -7.71
CA PHE A 209 -7.85 -11.10 -7.18
C PHE A 209 -6.70 -10.32 -7.84
N GLY A 210 -5.77 -11.01 -8.52
CA GLY A 210 -4.59 -10.39 -9.15
C GLY A 210 -4.30 -10.95 -10.54
N HIS A 211 -5.33 -11.33 -11.30
CA HIS A 211 -5.19 -11.86 -12.67
C HIS A 211 -5.55 -10.82 -13.75
N GLY A 212 -5.53 -9.54 -13.38
CA GLY A 212 -5.55 -8.50 -14.37
C GLY A 212 -6.93 -7.89 -14.60
N VAL A 213 -6.93 -6.60 -14.86
CA VAL A 213 -8.09 -5.87 -15.36
C VAL A 213 -7.69 -5.08 -16.62
N TYR A 214 -8.55 -5.12 -17.64
CA TYR A 214 -8.44 -4.31 -18.85
C TYR A 214 -9.80 -3.65 -19.17
N VAL A 215 -9.81 -2.70 -20.10
CA VAL A 215 -11.00 -1.90 -20.40
C VAL A 215 -11.41 -2.02 -21.87
N THR A 216 -12.72 -2.08 -22.10
CA THR A 216 -13.34 -1.97 -23.44
C THR A 216 -14.41 -0.88 -23.44
N GLY A 217 -14.87 -0.41 -24.60
CA GLY A 217 -15.97 0.58 -24.68
C GLY A 217 -15.61 2.02 -24.26
N GLY A 218 -14.33 2.29 -24.01
CA GLY A 218 -13.85 3.58 -23.53
C GLY A 218 -12.41 3.51 -23.04
N THR A 219 -12.02 4.50 -22.23
CA THR A 219 -10.76 4.48 -21.47
C THR A 219 -11.04 4.66 -19.99
N ALA A 220 -10.13 4.18 -19.15
CA ALA A 220 -10.14 4.45 -17.72
C ALA A 220 -8.72 4.75 -17.23
N THR A 221 -8.54 5.87 -16.55
CA THR A 221 -7.29 6.29 -15.93
C THR A 221 -7.44 6.23 -14.42
N PHE A 222 -6.64 5.36 -13.80
CA PHE A 222 -6.50 5.25 -12.36
C PHE A 222 -5.51 6.30 -11.87
N ILE A 223 -5.91 7.12 -10.91
CA ILE A 223 -5.08 8.17 -10.31
C ILE A 223 -5.00 7.89 -8.81
N LEU A 224 -3.91 7.30 -8.37
CA LEU A 224 -3.59 7.07 -6.97
C LEU A 224 -3.20 8.40 -6.31
N GLN A 225 -3.97 8.80 -5.30
CA GLN A 225 -3.81 10.06 -4.58
C GLN A 225 -3.25 9.81 -3.17
N GLU A 226 -3.62 8.67 -2.59
CA GLU A 226 -3.25 8.32 -1.22
C GLU A 226 -2.97 6.82 -1.12
N TYR A 227 -1.95 6.49 -0.33
CA TYR A 227 -1.65 5.13 0.10
C TYR A 227 -0.98 5.27 1.46
N ARG A 228 -1.74 5.01 2.51
CA ARG A 228 -1.39 5.31 3.89
C ARG A 228 -1.31 4.04 4.71
N ILE A 229 -0.26 3.94 5.50
CA ILE A 229 -0.03 2.95 6.54
C ILE A 229 -0.38 3.63 7.87
N ASN A 230 -1.47 3.22 8.49
CA ASN A 230 -1.88 3.74 9.79
C ASN A 230 -1.15 2.95 10.88
N LEU A 231 -0.61 3.67 11.87
CA LEU A 231 0.06 3.09 13.05
C LEU A 231 -0.93 2.83 14.19
#